data_AF-A0A2H0DEI0-F1
#
_entry.id   AF-A0A2H0DEI0-F1
#
_cell.length_a   1.000
_cell.length_b   1.000
_cell.length_c   1.000
_cell.angle_alpha   90.00
_cell.angle_beta   90.00
_cell.angle_gamma   90.00
#
_symmetry.space_group_name_H-M   'P 1'
#
loop_
_entity.id
_entity.type
_entity.pdbx_description
1 polymer ?
#
loop_
_entity_poly.entity_id
_entity_poly.type
_entity_poly.pdbx_seq_one_letter_code
_entity_poly.pdbx_strand_id
1 'polypeptide(L)'
;MVSILSKPIFYWLGYPLSLSLLASSMIILIMFSFLFFYFSLIGKTHDIFTPNMFLSNLVGIFPMVIIWSILYVAINYLIRWKQSEIEKLQLETSLKDAQMNTLIGQINPHFMFNSLNNIRGLMLEDVDKARDMVTLLSKVLRHSLASHKKNFISIKEELEIVENFLALAKIQLENRLDYQPHIQVNNWDFAIPPMIIQMMVENAIKHGISEVKGGGVLSLSIIEDGEKCHIQMTNPGALDKPSRTSTSTGVGLENIQNRVQLLYQGKAHFQLTEQDGLVTATLDLPITGLVK
;
A
#
# COMPACT_ATOMS: atom_id res chain seq x y z
N MET A 1 10.01 -6.41 10.46
CA MET A 1 11.22 -5.57 10.64
C MET A 1 12.13 -6.15 11.74
N VAL A 2 12.42 -7.45 11.68
CA VAL A 2 13.35 -8.17 12.56
C VAL A 2 13.93 -9.30 11.71
N SER A 3 15.19 -9.20 11.28
CA SER A 3 16.09 -10.34 10.96
C SER A 3 17.36 -9.97 10.19
N ILE A 4 17.63 -8.70 9.87
CA ILE A 4 18.93 -8.34 9.25
C ILE A 4 20.03 -8.19 10.34
N LEU A 5 19.64 -7.93 11.59
CA LEU A 5 20.55 -7.76 12.74
C LEU A 5 20.86 -9.05 13.53
N SER A 6 20.32 -10.22 13.14
CA SER A 6 20.47 -11.46 13.92
C SER A 6 21.49 -12.46 13.38
N LYS A 7 22.10 -12.22 12.21
CA LYS A 7 23.25 -13.03 11.78
C LYS A 7 24.48 -12.49 12.49
N PRO A 8 25.12 -13.24 13.40
CA PRO A 8 26.23 -12.71 14.17
C PRO A 8 27.29 -12.17 13.21
N ILE A 9 27.88 -11.02 13.54
CA ILE A 9 28.97 -10.35 12.81
C ILE A 9 30.02 -11.34 12.29
N PHE A 10 30.21 -12.43 13.02
CA PHE A 10 30.97 -13.61 12.66
C PHE A 10 30.68 -14.19 11.26
N TYR A 11 29.44 -14.29 10.79
CA TYR A 11 29.14 -14.83 9.45
C TYR A 11 29.45 -13.85 8.32
N TRP A 12 29.20 -12.56 8.55
CA TRP A 12 29.36 -11.54 7.51
C TRP A 12 30.82 -11.11 7.33
N LEU A 13 31.60 -11.07 8.42
CA LEU A 13 33.03 -10.74 8.38
C LEU A 13 33.91 -12.00 8.34
N GLY A 14 33.56 -13.02 9.11
CA GLY A 14 34.41 -14.18 9.32
C GLY A 14 34.46 -15.13 8.13
N TYR A 15 33.37 -15.30 7.38
CA TYR A 15 33.36 -16.15 6.18
C TYR A 15 34.22 -15.59 5.02
N PRO A 16 34.09 -14.31 4.60
CA PRO A 16 34.96 -13.79 3.53
C PRO A 16 36.41 -13.67 3.98
N LEU A 17 36.68 -13.39 5.26
CA LEU A 17 38.03 -13.35 5.81
C LEU A 17 38.67 -14.75 5.86
N SER A 18 37.93 -15.77 6.31
CA SER A 18 38.45 -17.14 6.31
C SER A 18 38.69 -17.64 4.89
N LEU A 19 37.81 -17.30 3.94
CA LEU A 19 37.97 -17.64 2.52
C LEU A 19 39.20 -16.95 1.91
N SER A 20 39.46 -15.66 2.22
CA SER A 20 40.63 -14.95 1.72
C SER A 20 41.94 -15.49 2.31
N LEU A 21 41.93 -15.84 3.60
CA LEU A 21 43.08 -16.48 4.27
C LEU A 21 43.34 -17.89 3.73
N LEU A 22 42.29 -18.68 3.47
CA LEU A 22 42.41 -20.00 2.84
C LEU A 22 42.93 -19.89 1.41
N ALA A 23 42.42 -18.97 0.59
CA ALA A 23 42.89 -18.76 -0.76
C ALA A 23 44.37 -18.31 -0.80
N SER A 24 44.75 -17.35 0.05
CA SER A 24 46.13 -16.88 0.13
C SER A 24 47.10 -17.95 0.65
N SER A 25 46.72 -18.72 1.68
CA SER A 25 47.52 -19.85 2.16
C SER A 25 47.68 -20.96 1.12
N MET A 26 46.63 -21.29 0.36
CA MET A 26 46.71 -22.22 -0.76
C MET A 26 47.67 -21.73 -1.84
N ILE A 27 47.62 -20.46 -2.22
CA ILE A 27 48.53 -19.87 -3.21
C ILE A 27 49.98 -19.94 -2.70
N ILE A 28 50.23 -19.61 -1.44
CA ILE A 28 51.57 -19.67 -0.83
C ILE A 28 52.09 -21.11 -0.83
N LEU A 29 51.26 -22.10 -0.48
CA LEU A 29 51.64 -23.51 -0.49
C LEU A 29 51.96 -24.02 -1.89
N ILE A 30 51.16 -23.63 -2.89
CA ILE A 30 51.40 -23.97 -4.30
C ILE A 30 52.72 -23.35 -4.77
N MET A 31 52.94 -22.07 -4.47
CA MET A 31 54.17 -21.36 -4.85
C MET A 31 55.40 -21.97 -4.18
N PHE A 32 55.30 -22.33 -2.90
CA PHE A 32 56.38 -22.98 -2.15
C PHE A 32 56.68 -24.39 -2.67
N SER A 33 55.64 -25.19 -2.94
CA SER A 33 55.78 -26.54 -3.52
C SER A 33 56.46 -26.49 -4.90
N PHE A 34 56.08 -25.52 -5.73
CA PHE A 34 56.70 -25.29 -7.04
C PHE A 34 58.19 -24.92 -6.92
N LEU A 35 58.52 -23.97 -6.03
CA LEU A 35 59.91 -23.59 -5.77
C LEU A 35 60.74 -24.76 -5.25
N PHE A 36 60.19 -25.53 -4.30
CA PHE A 36 60.86 -26.70 -3.75
C PHE A 36 61.13 -27.76 -4.82
N PHE A 37 60.15 -28.07 -5.66
CA PHE A 37 60.30 -28.99 -6.77
C PHE A 37 61.38 -28.52 -7.76
N TYR A 38 61.35 -27.25 -8.15
CA TYR A 38 62.34 -26.66 -9.05
C TYR A 38 63.77 -26.76 -8.50
N PHE A 39 63.99 -26.43 -7.23
CA PHE A 39 65.32 -26.52 -6.62
C PHE A 39 65.77 -27.95 -6.31
N SER A 40 64.83 -28.87 -6.11
CA SER A 40 65.08 -30.32 -6.03
C SER A 40 65.64 -30.85 -7.35
N LEU A 41 65.08 -30.40 -8.47
CA LEU A 41 65.56 -30.76 -9.81
C LEU A 41 67.02 -30.33 -10.06
N ILE A 42 67.43 -29.18 -9.50
CA ILE A 42 68.77 -28.59 -9.68
C ILE A 42 69.76 -29.07 -8.59
N GLY A 43 69.31 -29.89 -7.63
CA GLY A 43 70.16 -30.45 -6.57
C GLY A 43 70.62 -29.43 -5.52
N LYS A 44 69.96 -28.27 -5.41
CA LYS A 44 70.33 -27.17 -4.48
C LYS A 44 69.34 -27.00 -3.32
N THR A 45 68.60 -28.03 -2.96
CA THR A 45 67.55 -27.96 -1.92
C THR A 45 68.10 -27.61 -0.55
N HIS A 46 69.20 -28.23 -0.13
CA HIS A 46 69.77 -28.06 1.20
C HIS A 46 70.41 -26.68 1.42
N ASP A 47 70.93 -26.05 0.38
CA ASP A 47 71.56 -24.72 0.47
C ASP A 47 70.54 -23.57 0.53
N ILE A 48 69.32 -23.80 0.03
CA ILE A 48 68.30 -22.76 -0.17
C ILE A 48 67.16 -22.88 0.87
N PHE A 49 66.80 -24.09 1.30
CA PHE A 49 65.73 -24.32 2.28
C PHE A 49 66.27 -24.52 3.69
N THR A 50 66.99 -23.52 4.21
CA THR A 50 67.39 -23.51 5.63
C THR A 50 66.24 -23.00 6.52
N PRO A 51 66.13 -23.46 7.79
CA PRO A 51 65.09 -23.00 8.71
C PRO A 51 65.05 -21.48 8.90
N ASN A 52 66.21 -20.82 8.88
CA ASN A 52 66.32 -19.36 9.01
C ASN A 52 65.75 -18.61 7.81
N MET A 53 66.02 -19.09 6.58
CA MET A 53 65.44 -18.52 5.37
C MET A 53 63.92 -18.71 5.35
N PHE A 54 63.43 -19.87 5.77
CA PHE A 54 61.99 -20.11 5.90
C PHE A 54 61.33 -19.12 6.87
N LEU A 55 61.92 -18.91 8.05
CA LEU A 55 61.40 -17.97 9.04
C LEU A 55 61.41 -16.52 8.52
N SER A 56 62.48 -16.10 7.84
CA SER A 56 62.57 -14.76 7.25
C SER A 56 61.52 -14.51 6.15
N ASN A 57 61.24 -15.52 5.32
CA ASN A 57 60.20 -15.44 4.30
C ASN A 57 58.79 -15.39 4.90
N LEU A 58 58.52 -16.16 5.97
CA LEU A 58 57.26 -16.07 6.70
C LEU A 58 57.04 -14.66 7.26
N VAL A 59 58.07 -14.08 7.89
CA VAL A 59 58.00 -12.72 8.43
C VAL A 59 57.78 -11.68 7.32
N GLY A 60 58.33 -11.88 6.13
CA GLY A 60 58.14 -10.96 4.99
C GLY A 60 56.76 -11.05 4.31
N ILE A 61 56.22 -12.26 4.15
CA ILE A 61 54.96 -12.49 3.42
C ILE A 61 53.73 -12.22 4.30
N PHE A 62 53.82 -12.52 5.60
CA PHE A 62 52.67 -12.44 6.51
C PHE A 62 52.01 -11.04 6.58
N PRO A 63 52.76 -9.92 6.67
CA PRO A 63 52.17 -8.58 6.64
C PRO A 63 51.44 -8.29 5.33
N MET A 64 51.96 -8.77 4.20
CA MET A 64 51.34 -8.56 2.88
C MET A 64 50.00 -9.29 2.77
N VAL A 65 49.91 -10.52 3.28
CA VAL A 65 48.67 -11.30 3.33
C VAL A 65 47.64 -10.66 4.25
N ILE A 66 48.07 -10.13 5.41
CA ILE A 66 47.18 -9.41 6.32
C ILE A 66 46.63 -8.15 5.64
N ILE A 67 47.50 -7.33 5.04
CA ILE A 67 47.10 -6.10 4.35
C ILE A 67 46.12 -6.43 3.21
N TRP A 68 46.42 -7.45 2.40
CA TRP A 68 45.53 -7.92 1.34
C TRP A 68 44.18 -8.38 1.88
N SER A 69 44.17 -9.16 2.97
CA SER A 69 42.93 -9.66 3.57
C SER A 69 42.07 -8.53 4.13
N ILE A 70 42.69 -7.54 4.78
CA ILE A 70 41.99 -6.34 5.27
C ILE A 70 41.40 -5.55 4.10
N LEU A 71 42.17 -5.31 3.04
CA LEU A 71 41.70 -4.60 1.85
C LEU A 71 40.55 -5.35 1.17
N TYR A 72 40.67 -6.67 1.01
CA TYR A 72 39.63 -7.50 0.43
C TYR A 72 38.33 -7.44 1.24
N VAL A 73 38.41 -7.55 2.56
CA VAL A 73 37.24 -7.45 3.45
C VAL A 73 36.65 -6.05 3.40
N ALA A 74 37.48 -5.00 3.43
CA ALA A 74 37.04 -3.61 3.37
C ALA A 74 36.31 -3.29 2.06
N ILE A 75 36.85 -3.71 0.91
CA ILE A 75 36.23 -3.50 -0.41
C ILE A 75 34.90 -4.25 -0.49
N ASN A 76 34.87 -5.52 -0.08
CA ASN A 76 33.62 -6.30 -0.07
C ASN A 76 32.57 -5.70 0.87
N TYR A 77 33.00 -5.18 2.02
CA TYR A 77 32.12 -4.49 2.94
C TYR A 77 31.53 -3.22 2.32
N LEU A 78 32.36 -2.40 1.67
CA LEU A 78 31.90 -1.17 0.98
C LEU A 78 30.92 -1.48 -0.15
N ILE A 79 31.18 -2.51 -0.96
CA ILE A 79 30.27 -2.93 -2.04
C ILE A 79 28.93 -3.39 -1.47
N ARG A 80 28.95 -4.24 -0.43
CA ARG A 80 27.73 -4.72 0.23
C ARG A 80 26.95 -3.60 0.91
N TRP A 81 27.65 -2.67 1.55
CA TRP A 81 27.04 -1.49 2.16
C TRP A 81 26.34 -0.63 1.11
N LYS A 82 27.01 -0.33 0.00
CA LYS A 82 26.42 0.43 -1.11
C LYS A 82 25.20 -0.28 -1.71
N GLN A 83 25.28 -1.60 -1.89
CA GLN A 83 24.17 -2.40 -2.41
C GLN A 83 22.96 -2.37 -1.45
N SER A 84 23.21 -2.54 -0.16
CA SER A 84 22.18 -2.43 0.89
C SER A 84 21.56 -1.03 0.92
N GLU A 85 22.35 0.02 0.71
CA GLU A 85 21.83 1.40 0.67
C GLU A 85 20.96 1.63 -0.57
N ILE A 86 21.35 1.12 -1.74
CA ILE A 86 20.55 1.19 -2.97
C ILE A 86 19.22 0.44 -2.79
N GLU A 87 19.26 -0.78 -2.25
CA GLU A 87 18.05 -1.57 -1.97
C GLU A 87 17.13 -0.85 -0.99
N LYS A 88 17.69 -0.22 0.05
CA LYS A 88 16.93 0.59 0.99
C LYS A 88 16.26 1.78 0.30
N LEU A 89 16.98 2.52 -0.53
CA LEU A 89 16.42 3.65 -1.30
C LEU A 89 15.32 3.20 -2.27
N GLN A 90 15.48 2.05 -2.91
CA GLN A 90 14.46 1.46 -3.79
C GLN A 90 13.20 1.04 -3.03
N LEU A 91 13.36 0.46 -1.83
CA LEU A 91 12.26 0.13 -0.94
C LEU A 91 11.53 1.38 -0.45
N GLU A 92 12.26 2.42 -0.05
CA GLU A 92 11.67 3.70 0.36
C GLU A 92 10.90 4.36 -0.80
N THR A 93 11.42 4.29 -2.03
CA THR A 93 10.74 4.83 -3.21
C THR A 93 9.48 4.03 -3.52
N SER A 94 9.58 2.70 -3.58
CA SER A 94 8.43 1.82 -3.80
C SER A 94 7.34 2.02 -2.73
N LEU A 95 7.73 2.24 -1.47
CA LEU A 95 6.80 2.53 -0.38
C LEU A 95 6.11 3.88 -0.58
N LYS A 96 6.86 4.92 -0.96
CA LYS A 96 6.28 6.24 -1.29
C LYS A 96 5.32 6.15 -2.47
N ASP A 97 5.68 5.42 -3.52
CA ASP A 97 4.83 5.22 -4.69
C ASP A 97 3.56 4.43 -4.31
N ALA A 98 3.67 3.40 -3.48
CA ALA A 98 2.51 2.67 -2.95
C ALA A 98 1.61 3.56 -2.09
N GLN A 99 2.18 4.40 -1.23
CA GLN A 99 1.43 5.39 -0.44
C GLN A 99 0.75 6.42 -1.34
N MET A 100 1.44 6.93 -2.35
CA MET A 100 0.90 7.86 -3.34
C MET A 100 -0.24 7.21 -4.15
N ASN A 101 -0.08 5.98 -4.60
CA ASN A 101 -1.11 5.24 -5.33
C ASN A 101 -2.30 4.91 -4.44
N THR A 102 -2.09 4.68 -3.14
CA THR A 102 -3.18 4.55 -2.16
C THR A 102 -3.94 5.87 -2.03
N LEU A 103 -3.23 7.00 -1.94
CA LEU A 103 -3.81 8.35 -1.89
C LEU A 103 -4.60 8.68 -3.15
N ILE A 104 -4.06 8.40 -4.34
CA ILE A 104 -4.70 8.63 -5.64
C ILE A 104 -5.87 7.68 -5.85
N GLY A 105 -5.75 6.42 -5.44
CA GLY A 105 -6.76 5.38 -5.63
C GLY A 105 -8.07 5.64 -4.88
N GLN A 106 -8.05 6.52 -3.86
CA GLN A 106 -9.26 6.93 -3.14
C GLN A 106 -10.00 8.11 -3.76
N ILE A 107 -9.45 8.71 -4.81
CA ILE A 107 -10.15 9.66 -5.66
C ILE A 107 -10.53 8.91 -6.93
N ASN A 108 -11.83 8.69 -7.18
CA ASN A 108 -12.28 8.03 -8.40
C ASN A 108 -11.91 8.92 -9.63
N PRO A 109 -10.88 8.57 -10.44
CA PRO A 109 -10.39 9.46 -11.48
C PRO A 109 -11.44 9.65 -12.57
N HIS A 110 -12.24 8.62 -12.84
CA HIS A 110 -13.32 8.67 -13.81
C HIS A 110 -14.42 9.65 -13.37
N PHE A 111 -14.80 9.64 -12.08
CA PHE A 111 -15.73 10.62 -11.52
C PHE A 111 -15.20 12.05 -11.64
N MET A 112 -13.90 12.26 -11.43
CA MET A 112 -13.25 13.56 -11.61
C MET A 112 -13.28 14.04 -13.06
N PHE A 113 -12.93 13.17 -14.02
CA PHE A 113 -12.99 13.50 -15.44
C PHE A 113 -14.42 13.86 -15.88
N ASN A 114 -15.42 13.10 -15.44
CA ASN A 114 -16.82 13.41 -15.73
C ASN A 114 -17.26 14.74 -15.10
N SER A 115 -16.82 15.01 -13.87
CA SER A 115 -17.10 16.29 -13.21
C SER A 115 -16.54 17.47 -13.99
N LEU A 116 -15.29 17.38 -14.45
CA LEU A 116 -14.64 18.44 -15.24
C LEU A 116 -15.32 18.64 -16.61
N ASN A 117 -15.73 17.55 -17.27
CA ASN A 117 -16.45 17.63 -18.54
C ASN A 117 -17.82 18.29 -18.38
N ASN A 118 -18.55 17.96 -17.31
CA ASN A 118 -19.84 18.59 -17.01
C ASN A 118 -19.68 20.06 -16.64
N ILE A 119 -18.66 20.43 -15.86
CA ILE A 119 -18.31 21.83 -15.61
C ILE A 119 -18.06 22.55 -16.94
N ARG A 120 -17.29 21.96 -17.86
CA ARG A 120 -17.04 22.53 -19.18
C ARG A 120 -18.33 22.73 -19.98
N GLY A 121 -19.27 21.80 -19.90
CA GLY A 121 -20.60 21.92 -20.52
C GLY A 121 -21.42 23.06 -19.89
N LEU A 122 -21.53 23.06 -18.56
CA LEU A 122 -22.26 24.07 -17.79
C LEU A 122 -21.69 25.48 -17.98
N MET A 123 -20.39 25.64 -18.19
CA MET A 123 -19.79 26.95 -18.50
C MET A 123 -20.39 27.60 -19.76
N LEU A 124 -21.00 26.82 -20.66
CA LEU A 124 -21.69 27.33 -21.86
C LEU A 124 -23.21 27.51 -21.66
N GLU A 125 -23.80 26.87 -20.65
CA GLU A 125 -25.25 26.81 -20.44
C GLU A 125 -25.69 27.61 -19.20
N ASP A 126 -25.04 27.38 -18.07
CA ASP A 126 -25.34 27.98 -16.76
C ASP A 126 -24.04 28.11 -15.94
N VAL A 127 -23.46 29.31 -15.98
CA VAL A 127 -22.19 29.63 -15.32
C VAL A 127 -22.30 29.55 -13.80
N ASP A 128 -23.46 29.87 -13.22
CA ASP A 128 -23.64 29.83 -11.77
C ASP A 128 -23.66 28.38 -11.28
N LYS A 129 -24.37 27.48 -11.98
CA LYS A 129 -24.27 26.03 -11.70
C LYS A 129 -22.86 25.48 -11.89
N ALA A 130 -22.12 25.95 -12.90
CA ALA A 130 -20.72 25.55 -13.08
C ALA A 130 -19.86 25.96 -11.87
N ARG A 131 -20.04 27.17 -11.34
CA ARG A 131 -19.32 27.66 -10.14
C ARG A 131 -19.66 26.86 -8.89
N ASP A 132 -20.93 26.52 -8.71
CA ASP A 132 -21.37 25.66 -7.60
C ASP A 132 -20.74 24.27 -7.70
N MET A 133 -20.72 23.68 -8.90
CA MET A 133 -20.10 22.38 -9.15
C MET A 133 -18.59 22.39 -8.87
N VAL A 134 -17.87 23.45 -9.25
CA VAL A 134 -16.44 23.62 -8.92
C VAL A 134 -16.20 23.68 -7.40
N THR A 135 -17.04 24.45 -6.69
CA THR A 135 -16.96 24.57 -5.22
C THR A 135 -17.18 23.22 -4.55
N LEU A 136 -18.18 22.47 -5.03
CA LEU A 136 -18.52 21.17 -4.50
C LEU A 136 -17.45 20.12 -4.78
N LEU A 137 -16.88 20.12 -6.00
CA LEU A 137 -15.76 19.25 -6.36
C LEU A 137 -14.55 19.52 -5.46
N SER A 138 -14.27 20.78 -5.16
CA SER A 138 -13.20 21.19 -4.25
C SER A 138 -13.43 20.70 -2.82
N LYS A 139 -14.68 20.71 -2.34
CA LYS A 139 -15.05 20.14 -1.04
C LYS A 139 -14.83 18.62 -1.04
N VAL A 140 -15.35 17.89 -2.03
CA VAL A 140 -15.19 16.43 -2.12
C VAL A 140 -13.72 16.02 -2.12
N LEU A 141 -12.88 16.69 -2.93
CA LEU A 141 -11.43 16.46 -2.96
C LEU A 141 -10.76 16.72 -1.61
N ARG A 142 -11.11 17.84 -0.95
CA ARG A 142 -10.55 18.19 0.35
C ARG A 142 -10.87 17.12 1.41
N HIS A 143 -12.11 16.62 1.42
CA HIS A 143 -12.51 15.58 2.37
C HIS A 143 -11.80 14.25 2.08
N SER A 144 -11.76 13.81 0.82
CA SER A 144 -11.02 12.59 0.42
C SER A 144 -9.55 12.62 0.89
N LEU A 145 -8.88 13.78 0.74
CA LEU A 145 -7.48 13.96 1.18
C LEU A 145 -7.31 14.10 2.70
N ALA A 146 -8.29 14.67 3.41
CA ALA A 146 -8.20 14.94 4.85
C ALA A 146 -8.55 13.70 5.70
N SER A 147 -9.54 12.92 5.27
CA SER A 147 -10.06 11.76 6.01
C SER A 147 -9.06 10.61 6.14
N HIS A 148 -7.99 10.63 5.33
CA HIS A 148 -6.90 9.67 5.35
C HIS A 148 -6.06 9.68 6.64
N LYS A 149 -6.08 10.78 7.41
CA LYS A 149 -5.29 10.92 8.65
C LYS A 149 -5.98 10.38 9.89
N LYS A 150 -7.29 10.09 9.81
CA LYS A 150 -8.10 9.66 10.97
C LYS A 150 -8.54 8.21 10.78
N ASN A 151 -8.42 7.39 11.82
CA ASN A 151 -8.96 6.02 11.79
C ASN A 151 -10.51 6.02 11.87
N PHE A 152 -11.08 7.04 12.51
CA PHE A 152 -12.51 7.20 12.72
C PHE A 152 -12.93 8.67 12.59
N ILE A 153 -14.15 8.90 12.13
CA ILE A 153 -14.83 10.18 12.11
C ILE A 153 -16.25 10.03 12.69
N SER A 154 -16.89 11.12 13.06
CA SER A 154 -18.29 11.07 13.51
C SER A 154 -19.21 10.68 12.35
N ILE A 155 -20.33 10.01 12.64
CA ILE A 155 -21.38 9.76 11.64
C ILE A 155 -21.87 11.06 10.98
N LYS A 156 -21.90 12.15 11.74
CA LYS A 156 -22.24 13.48 11.24
C LYS A 156 -21.24 13.97 10.18
N GLU A 157 -19.94 13.84 10.46
CA GLU A 157 -18.86 14.21 9.51
C GLU A 157 -18.95 13.36 8.23
N GLU A 158 -19.22 12.06 8.35
CA GLU A 158 -19.41 11.19 7.17
C GLU A 158 -20.65 11.57 6.35
N LEU A 159 -21.78 11.89 7.00
CA LEU A 159 -23.00 12.29 6.31
C LEU A 159 -22.85 13.63 5.58
N GLU A 160 -22.13 14.60 6.16
CA GLU A 160 -21.80 15.85 5.46
C GLU A 160 -20.97 15.58 4.20
N ILE A 161 -20.04 14.62 4.25
CA ILE A 161 -19.25 14.21 3.09
C ILE A 161 -20.16 13.58 2.02
N VAL A 162 -21.07 12.69 2.43
CA VAL A 162 -22.05 12.02 1.55
C VAL A 162 -22.98 13.03 0.90
N GLU A 163 -23.50 14.00 1.64
CA GLU A 163 -24.38 15.06 1.12
C GLU A 163 -23.66 15.90 0.05
N ASN A 164 -22.40 16.28 0.29
CA ASN A 164 -21.60 17.02 -0.68
C ASN A 164 -21.37 16.17 -1.96
N PHE A 165 -21.09 14.88 -1.82
CA PHE A 165 -20.94 13.98 -2.96
C PHE A 165 -22.25 13.81 -3.75
N LEU A 166 -23.37 13.60 -3.06
CA LEU A 166 -24.69 13.44 -3.66
C LEU A 166 -25.16 14.69 -4.40
N ALA A 167 -24.90 15.88 -3.84
CA ALA A 167 -25.18 17.13 -4.53
C ALA A 167 -24.40 17.21 -5.87
N LEU A 168 -23.18 16.67 -5.93
CA LEU A 168 -22.37 16.67 -7.14
C LEU A 168 -22.89 15.65 -8.14
N ALA A 169 -23.19 14.44 -7.67
CA ALA A 169 -23.78 13.39 -8.47
C ALA A 169 -25.15 13.81 -9.04
N LYS A 170 -25.95 14.57 -8.29
CA LYS A 170 -27.25 15.09 -8.72
C LYS A 170 -27.12 16.10 -9.87
N ILE A 171 -26.06 16.91 -9.89
CA ILE A 171 -25.77 17.77 -11.04
C ILE A 171 -25.41 16.90 -12.27
N GLN A 172 -24.65 15.82 -12.08
CA GLN A 172 -24.24 14.95 -13.18
C GLN A 172 -25.37 14.07 -13.75
N LEU A 173 -26.27 13.61 -12.88
CA LEU A 173 -27.36 12.70 -13.21
C LEU A 173 -28.70 13.42 -13.41
N GLU A 174 -28.74 14.72 -13.15
CA GLU A 174 -29.93 15.56 -13.25
C GLU A 174 -31.13 14.93 -12.50
N ASN A 175 -32.24 14.73 -13.20
CA ASN A 175 -33.48 14.16 -12.64
C ASN A 175 -33.43 12.63 -12.47
N ARG A 176 -32.32 11.97 -12.79
CA ARG A 176 -32.18 10.50 -12.71
C ARG A 176 -31.82 10.00 -11.30
N LEU A 177 -31.39 10.88 -10.40
CA LEU A 177 -31.06 10.51 -9.03
C LEU A 177 -32.10 11.08 -8.06
N ASP A 178 -32.94 10.22 -7.49
CA ASP A 178 -33.77 10.54 -6.34
C ASP A 178 -33.14 9.97 -5.07
N TYR A 179 -32.89 10.80 -4.06
CA TYR A 179 -32.21 10.40 -2.83
C TYR A 179 -33.17 10.51 -1.65
N GLN A 180 -33.35 9.39 -0.94
CA GLN A 180 -34.29 9.26 0.16
C GLN A 180 -33.57 8.80 1.44
N PRO A 181 -33.11 9.74 2.28
CA PRO A 181 -32.51 9.41 3.57
C PRO A 181 -33.58 9.12 4.64
N HIS A 182 -33.35 8.08 5.43
CA HIS A 182 -34.08 7.75 6.65
C HIS A 182 -33.09 7.51 7.79
N ILE A 183 -32.87 8.52 8.62
CA ILE A 183 -31.81 8.51 9.64
C ILE A 183 -32.45 8.62 11.03
N GLN A 184 -32.27 7.55 11.82
CA GLN A 184 -32.73 7.42 13.19
C GLN A 184 -31.54 7.11 14.08
N VAL A 185 -30.79 8.16 14.43
CA VAL A 185 -29.58 8.10 15.25
C VAL A 185 -29.77 8.99 16.47
N ASN A 186 -29.42 8.47 17.65
CA ASN A 186 -29.48 9.19 18.91
C ASN A 186 -28.18 9.96 19.17
N ASN A 187 -27.03 9.39 18.80
CA ASN A 187 -25.71 9.99 19.02
C ASN A 187 -24.99 10.37 17.71
N TRP A 188 -25.09 11.62 17.27
CA TRP A 188 -24.43 12.09 16.03
C TRP A 188 -22.89 12.09 16.05
N ASP A 189 -22.28 11.91 17.23
CA ASP A 189 -20.83 11.85 17.40
C ASP A 189 -20.28 10.42 17.50
N PHE A 190 -21.12 9.40 17.32
CA PHE A 190 -20.64 8.02 17.28
C PHE A 190 -19.64 7.84 16.12
N ALA A 191 -18.56 7.14 16.41
CA ALA A 191 -17.41 7.06 15.52
C ALA A 191 -17.53 5.88 14.54
N ILE A 192 -17.26 6.15 13.26
CA ILE A 192 -17.25 5.18 12.16
C ILE A 192 -15.99 5.31 11.32
N PRO A 193 -15.58 4.26 10.60
CA PRO A 193 -14.49 4.36 9.65
C PRO A 193 -14.83 5.39 8.57
N PRO A 194 -13.92 6.32 8.24
CA PRO A 194 -14.21 7.33 7.24
C PRO A 194 -14.38 6.71 5.85
N MET A 195 -15.21 7.37 5.04
CA MET A 195 -15.54 7.04 3.65
C MET A 195 -16.40 5.78 3.48
N ILE A 196 -16.86 5.15 4.56
CA ILE A 196 -17.58 3.87 4.45
C ILE A 196 -18.97 4.03 3.81
N ILE A 197 -19.71 5.08 4.21
CA ILE A 197 -21.03 5.36 3.64
C ILE A 197 -20.84 5.97 2.27
N GLN A 198 -19.84 6.83 2.09
CA GLN A 198 -19.51 7.38 0.78
C GLN A 198 -19.22 6.27 -0.25
N MET A 199 -18.42 5.25 0.10
CA MET A 199 -18.12 4.14 -0.81
C MET A 199 -19.37 3.32 -1.15
N MET A 200 -20.29 3.13 -0.20
CA MET A 200 -21.58 2.49 -0.48
C MET A 200 -22.41 3.34 -1.47
N VAL A 201 -22.49 4.66 -1.26
CA VAL A 201 -23.19 5.61 -2.14
C VAL A 201 -22.60 5.62 -3.55
N GLU A 202 -21.27 5.67 -3.64
CA GLU A 202 -20.56 5.65 -4.91
C GLU A 202 -20.85 4.37 -5.68
N ASN A 203 -20.82 3.22 -5.01
CA ASN A 203 -21.14 1.93 -5.61
C ASN A 203 -22.58 1.90 -6.13
N ALA A 204 -23.54 2.35 -5.31
CA ALA A 204 -24.97 2.38 -5.66
C ALA A 204 -25.27 3.30 -6.87
N ILE A 205 -24.60 4.46 -6.94
CA ILE A 205 -24.74 5.38 -8.08
C ILE A 205 -24.10 4.81 -9.35
N LYS A 206 -22.89 4.27 -9.24
CA LYS A 206 -22.13 3.79 -10.39
C LYS A 206 -22.77 2.55 -11.02
N HIS A 207 -23.14 1.57 -10.20
CA HIS A 207 -23.63 0.28 -10.67
C HIS A 207 -25.15 0.18 -10.72
N GLY A 208 -25.87 1.06 -10.02
CA GLY A 208 -27.32 1.11 -10.06
C GLY A 208 -27.85 2.25 -10.92
N ILE A 209 -27.86 3.45 -10.34
CA ILE A 209 -28.54 4.63 -10.91
C ILE A 209 -28.01 4.98 -12.32
N SER A 210 -26.70 4.90 -12.52
CA SER A 210 -26.08 5.25 -13.80
C SER A 210 -26.39 4.23 -14.91
N GLU A 211 -26.51 2.95 -14.57
CA GLU A 211 -26.80 1.86 -15.52
C GLU A 211 -28.29 1.79 -15.93
N VAL A 212 -29.19 2.30 -15.09
CA VAL A 212 -30.63 2.33 -15.38
C VAL A 212 -30.98 3.60 -16.14
N LYS A 213 -31.46 3.48 -17.39
CA LYS A 213 -31.77 4.63 -18.27
C LYS A 213 -32.67 5.68 -17.62
N GLY A 214 -33.69 5.25 -16.89
CA GLY A 214 -34.62 6.15 -16.19
C GLY A 214 -34.08 6.73 -14.88
N GLY A 215 -32.88 6.33 -14.45
CA GLY A 215 -32.40 6.62 -13.11
C GLY A 215 -33.06 5.74 -12.05
N GLY A 216 -33.18 6.26 -10.84
CA GLY A 216 -33.92 5.60 -9.78
C GLY A 216 -33.77 6.24 -8.41
N VAL A 217 -34.31 5.52 -7.42
CA VAL A 217 -34.27 5.90 -6.01
C VAL A 217 -33.05 5.27 -5.35
N LEU A 218 -32.25 6.10 -4.69
CA LEU A 218 -31.22 5.72 -3.76
C LEU A 218 -31.75 5.93 -2.34
N SER A 219 -32.07 4.85 -1.65
CA SER A 219 -32.55 4.90 -0.27
C SER A 219 -31.40 4.62 0.69
N LEU A 220 -31.17 5.52 1.64
CA LEU A 220 -30.22 5.32 2.73
C LEU A 220 -30.99 5.22 4.04
N SER A 221 -30.88 4.10 4.74
CA SER A 221 -31.40 3.93 6.09
C SER A 221 -30.25 3.80 7.09
N ILE A 222 -30.29 4.56 8.17
CA ILE A 222 -29.33 4.47 9.27
C ILE A 222 -30.13 4.41 10.56
N ILE A 223 -30.07 3.27 11.25
CA ILE A 223 -30.84 3.02 12.47
C ILE A 223 -29.88 2.62 13.59
N GLU A 224 -29.87 3.39 14.66
CA GLU A 224 -29.20 3.05 15.91
C GLU A 224 -30.12 2.19 16.78
N ASP A 225 -29.69 0.97 17.10
CA ASP A 225 -30.40 0.03 17.97
C ASP A 225 -29.45 -0.47 19.09
N GLY A 226 -29.57 0.15 20.26
CA GLY A 226 -28.75 -0.16 21.43
C GLY A 226 -27.25 0.06 21.16
N GLU A 227 -26.48 -1.03 21.14
CA GLU A 227 -25.03 -1.00 20.90
C GLU A 227 -24.65 -1.23 19.43
N LYS A 228 -25.63 -1.24 18.51
CA LYS A 228 -25.40 -1.47 17.09
C LYS A 228 -25.96 -0.34 16.25
N CYS A 229 -25.30 -0.07 15.13
CA CYS A 229 -25.79 0.79 14.08
C CYS A 229 -25.98 -0.05 12.81
N HIS A 230 -27.19 -0.03 12.28
CA HIS A 230 -27.59 -0.69 11.05
C HIS A 230 -27.64 0.35 9.93
N ILE A 231 -26.76 0.20 8.95
CA ILE A 231 -26.69 1.06 7.77
C ILE A 231 -27.10 0.23 6.55
N GLN A 232 -28.16 0.65 5.88
CA GLN A 232 -28.69 -0.02 4.70
C GLN A 232 -28.78 0.95 3.53
N MET A 233 -28.35 0.51 2.36
CA MET A 233 -28.43 1.29 1.14
C MET A 233 -29.04 0.47 0.02
N THR A 234 -30.13 0.98 -0.56
CA THR A 234 -30.86 0.30 -1.61
C THR A 234 -30.87 1.13 -2.88
N ASN A 235 -30.60 0.49 -4.01
CA ASN A 235 -30.65 1.09 -5.34
C ASN A 235 -31.20 0.08 -6.36
N PRO A 236 -31.78 0.53 -7.48
CA PRO A 236 -32.12 -0.37 -8.58
C PRO A 236 -30.86 -0.98 -9.19
N GLY A 237 -30.92 -2.24 -9.61
CA GLY A 237 -29.77 -2.93 -10.19
C GLY A 237 -29.90 -4.45 -10.15
N ALA A 238 -28.85 -5.13 -10.61
CA ALA A 238 -28.68 -6.57 -10.46
C ALA A 238 -27.18 -6.86 -10.25
N LEU A 239 -26.86 -7.80 -9.36
CA LEU A 239 -25.48 -8.20 -9.03
C LEU A 239 -24.82 -8.97 -10.18
N ASP A 240 -25.60 -9.69 -10.99
CA ASP A 240 -25.11 -10.62 -12.02
C ASP A 240 -24.96 -10.02 -13.43
N LYS A 241 -25.03 -8.70 -13.61
CA LYS A 241 -24.79 -8.12 -14.94
C LYS A 241 -23.27 -8.06 -15.21
N PRO A 242 -22.76 -8.70 -16.28
CA PRO A 242 -21.43 -8.40 -16.76
C PRO A 242 -21.44 -6.94 -17.22
N SER A 243 -20.72 -6.08 -16.48
CA SER A 243 -20.60 -4.66 -16.83
C SER A 243 -20.13 -4.56 -18.28
N ARG A 244 -20.87 -3.83 -19.11
CA ARG A 244 -20.51 -3.56 -20.52
C ARG A 244 -19.19 -2.78 -20.66
N THR A 245 -18.66 -2.27 -19.55
CA THR A 245 -17.36 -1.64 -19.41
C THR A 245 -16.47 -2.52 -18.52
N SER A 246 -15.64 -3.34 -19.15
CA SER A 246 -14.78 -4.35 -18.53
C SER A 246 -13.56 -3.75 -17.80
N THR A 247 -13.78 -2.90 -16.79
CA THR A 247 -12.69 -2.39 -15.90
C THR A 247 -13.12 -2.14 -14.45
N SER A 248 -14.33 -2.53 -14.04
CA SER A 248 -14.77 -2.38 -12.66
C SER A 248 -14.43 -3.61 -11.83
N THR A 249 -13.19 -3.69 -11.36
CA THR A 249 -12.79 -4.65 -10.32
C THR A 249 -13.67 -4.45 -9.08
N GLY A 250 -14.30 -5.51 -8.54
CA GLY A 250 -15.10 -5.51 -7.30
C GLY A 250 -14.36 -5.06 -6.02
N VAL A 251 -13.19 -4.45 -6.19
CA VAL A 251 -12.26 -3.93 -5.19
C VAL A 251 -12.93 -2.93 -4.25
N GLY A 252 -13.89 -2.12 -4.70
CA GLY A 252 -14.56 -1.13 -3.85
C GLY A 252 -15.33 -1.76 -2.68
N LEU A 253 -16.14 -2.78 -2.96
CA LEU A 253 -16.97 -3.46 -1.96
C LEU A 253 -16.16 -4.47 -1.14
N GLU A 254 -15.21 -5.17 -1.77
CA GLU A 254 -14.25 -6.03 -1.07
C GLU A 254 -13.40 -5.23 -0.07
N ASN A 255 -13.02 -4.00 -0.41
CA ASN A 255 -12.33 -3.09 0.50
C ASN A 255 -13.18 -2.69 1.71
N ILE A 256 -14.49 -2.48 1.54
CA ILE A 256 -15.39 -2.20 2.67
C ILE A 256 -15.40 -3.40 3.62
N GLN A 257 -15.63 -4.61 3.08
CA GLN A 257 -15.70 -5.83 3.88
C GLN A 257 -14.39 -6.09 4.64
N ASN A 258 -13.25 -6.06 3.96
CA ASN A 258 -11.93 -6.27 4.56
C ASN A 258 -11.63 -5.21 5.62
N ARG A 259 -11.92 -3.93 5.34
CA ARG A 259 -11.66 -2.82 6.27
C ARG A 259 -12.49 -2.93 7.54
N VAL A 260 -13.77 -3.24 7.41
CA VAL A 260 -14.69 -3.40 8.55
C VAL A 260 -14.28 -4.60 9.40
N GLN A 261 -13.92 -5.71 8.76
CA GLN A 261 -13.46 -6.91 9.47
C GLN A 261 -12.19 -6.65 10.27
N LEU A 262 -11.23 -5.90 9.72
CA LEU A 262 -9.97 -5.54 10.39
C LEU A 262 -10.19 -4.57 11.55
N LEU A 263 -10.95 -3.49 11.35
CA LEU A 263 -11.14 -2.44 12.36
C LEU A 263 -11.99 -2.92 13.55
N TYR A 264 -12.96 -3.79 13.31
CA TYR A 264 -13.88 -4.28 14.34
C TYR A 264 -13.61 -5.72 14.78
N GLN A 265 -12.47 -6.31 14.39
CA GLN A 265 -12.06 -7.66 14.79
C GLN A 265 -13.15 -8.72 14.53
N GLY A 266 -13.84 -8.61 13.38
CA GLY A 266 -14.93 -9.51 12.99
C GLY A 266 -16.28 -9.28 13.68
N LYS A 267 -16.44 -8.23 14.51
CA LYS A 267 -17.73 -7.89 15.14
C LYS A 267 -18.69 -7.10 14.25
N ALA A 268 -18.21 -6.64 13.11
CA ALA A 268 -18.99 -5.91 12.13
C ALA A 268 -19.16 -6.74 10.86
N HIS A 269 -20.29 -6.54 10.18
CA HIS A 269 -20.70 -7.37 9.05
C HIS A 269 -21.11 -6.50 7.87
N PHE A 270 -20.67 -6.86 6.67
CA PHE A 270 -21.07 -6.22 5.42
C PHE A 270 -21.59 -7.29 4.47
N GLN A 271 -22.74 -7.04 3.85
CA GLN A 271 -23.35 -7.94 2.87
C GLN A 271 -24.03 -7.16 1.75
N LEU A 272 -24.13 -7.81 0.59
CA LEU A 272 -24.92 -7.35 -0.55
C LEU A 272 -25.97 -8.40 -0.87
N THR A 273 -27.21 -7.96 -1.03
CA THR A 273 -28.32 -8.81 -1.44
C THR A 273 -29.00 -8.21 -2.67
N GLU A 274 -29.49 -9.08 -3.54
CA GLU A 274 -30.35 -8.69 -4.66
C GLU A 274 -31.74 -9.26 -4.41
N GLN A 275 -32.76 -8.41 -4.51
CA GLN A 275 -34.15 -8.81 -4.43
C GLN A 275 -35.01 -7.89 -5.29
N ASP A 276 -35.90 -8.47 -6.10
CA ASP A 276 -36.91 -7.75 -6.90
C ASP A 276 -36.34 -6.63 -7.80
N GLY A 277 -35.13 -6.83 -8.35
CA GLY A 277 -34.45 -5.84 -9.19
C GLY A 277 -33.84 -4.66 -8.42
N LEU A 278 -33.74 -4.78 -7.10
CA LEU A 278 -33.03 -3.88 -6.21
C LEU A 278 -31.81 -4.59 -5.63
N VAL A 279 -30.71 -3.83 -5.51
CA VAL A 279 -29.51 -4.24 -4.79
C VAL A 279 -29.50 -3.50 -3.47
N THR A 280 -29.31 -4.24 -2.38
CA THR A 280 -29.19 -3.71 -1.03
C THR A 280 -27.82 -4.03 -0.46
N ALA A 281 -27.08 -2.99 -0.09
CA ALA A 281 -25.87 -3.12 0.72
C ALA A 281 -26.23 -2.88 2.20
N THR A 282 -25.94 -3.86 3.05
CA THR A 282 -26.19 -3.78 4.50
C THR A 282 -24.88 -3.83 5.25
N LEU A 283 -24.71 -2.92 6.19
CA LEU A 283 -23.54 -2.78 7.05
C LEU A 283 -24.00 -2.68 8.51
N ASP A 284 -23.55 -3.62 9.32
CA ASP A 284 -23.82 -3.68 10.76
C ASP A 284 -22.54 -3.33 11.53
N LEU A 285 -22.58 -2.26 12.32
CA LEU A 285 -21.45 -1.76 13.09
C LEU A 285 -21.76 -1.77 14.60
N PRO A 286 -20.84 -2.23 15.46
CA PRO A 286 -20.96 -1.99 16.90
C PRO A 286 -20.59 -0.55 17.26
N ILE A 287 -21.41 0.11 18.08
CA ILE A 287 -21.21 1.48 18.57
C ILE A 287 -20.21 1.49 19.74
N THR A 288 -20.25 0.47 20.61
CA THR A 288 -19.34 0.31 21.76
C THR A 288 -18.27 -0.75 21.43
N GLY A 289 -17.01 -0.33 21.24
CA GLY A 289 -15.91 -1.27 21.00
C GLY A 289 -14.75 -0.80 20.12
N LEU A 290 -14.71 0.48 19.77
CA LEU A 290 -13.61 1.04 18.98
C LEU A 290 -12.30 0.95 19.77
N VAL A 291 -11.38 0.14 19.27
CA VAL A 291 -10.01 0.11 19.78
C VAL A 291 -9.35 1.42 19.37
N LYS A 292 -8.99 2.23 20.37
CA LYS A 292 -8.17 3.44 20.20
C LYS A 292 -6.80 3.09 19.61
#